data_AF-A0A1G7CYA6-F1
#
_entry.id   AF-A0A1G7CYA6-F1
#
_cell.length_a   1.000
_cell.length_b   1.000
_cell.length_c   1.000
_cell.angle_alpha   90.00
_cell.angle_beta   90.00
_cell.angle_gamma   90.00
#
_symmetry.space_group_name_H-M   'P 1'
#
loop_
_entity.id
_entity.type
_entity.pdbx_description
1 polymer ?
#
loop_
_entity_poly.entity_id
_entity_poly.type
_entity_poly.pdbx_seq_one_letter_code
_entity_poly.pdbx_strand_id
1 'polypeptide(L)'
;MKALATLKNVDSLTCRKLIRRNLSRIMDIRIIDIDIENGLICFLYNGQKAFDQVKKELGRIGHPIQNFTNTFPEDTERPKTFDAISLSSIQRARRPYYAMGR
;
A
#
# COMPACT_ATOMS: atom_id res chain seq x y z
N MET A 1 1.35 -3.70 2.93
CA MET A 1 0.21 -3.39 2.03
C MET A 1 -0.36 -4.70 1.51
N LYS A 2 -1.65 -4.75 1.16
CA LYS A 2 -2.30 -5.93 0.57
C LYS A 2 -2.74 -5.60 -0.85
N ALA A 3 -2.46 -6.50 -1.78
CA ALA A 3 -2.90 -6.39 -3.16
C ALA A 3 -3.73 -7.62 -3.55
N LEU A 4 -4.75 -7.37 -4.34
CA LEU A 4 -5.48 -8.38 -5.09
C LEU A 4 -5.21 -8.11 -6.57
N ALA A 5 -4.59 -9.06 -7.25
CA ALA A 5 -4.19 -8.92 -8.65
C ALA A 5 -4.83 -10.00 -9.53
N THR A 6 -5.23 -9.63 -10.74
CA THR A 6 -5.69 -10.55 -11.78
C THR A 6 -4.49 -10.95 -12.64
N LEU A 7 -4.34 -12.25 -12.87
CA LEU A 7 -3.26 -12.84 -13.65
C LEU A 7 -3.79 -13.38 -14.97
N LYS A 8 -2.97 -13.30 -16.00
CA LYS A 8 -3.25 -13.93 -17.30
C LYS A 8 -2.72 -15.37 -17.35
N ASN A 9 -3.43 -16.26 -18.06
CA ASN A 9 -3.01 -17.63 -18.36
C ASN A 9 -2.81 -18.53 -17.13
N VAL A 10 -3.66 -18.44 -16.11
CA VAL A 10 -3.56 -19.27 -14.90
C VAL A 10 -4.57 -20.42 -15.00
N ASP A 11 -4.23 -21.41 -15.82
CA ASP A 11 -5.24 -22.40 -16.25
C ASP A 11 -5.00 -23.77 -15.58
N SER A 12 -4.00 -23.88 -14.70
CA SER A 12 -3.59 -25.17 -14.15
C SER A 12 -3.02 -25.12 -12.73
N LEU A 13 -3.14 -26.24 -12.03
CA LEU A 13 -2.54 -26.48 -10.71
C LEU A 13 -1.00 -26.39 -10.74
N THR A 14 -0.38 -26.71 -11.87
CA THR A 14 1.08 -26.55 -12.06
C THR A 14 1.46 -25.07 -12.11
N CYS A 15 0.67 -24.22 -12.77
CA CYS A 15 0.85 -22.77 -12.73
C CYS A 15 0.77 -22.23 -11.29
N ARG A 16 -0.21 -22.65 -10.48
CA ARG A 16 -0.31 -22.26 -9.07
C ARG A 16 0.96 -22.60 -8.28
N LYS A 17 1.50 -23.81 -8.46
CA LYS A 17 2.74 -24.25 -7.80
C LYS A 17 3.94 -23.42 -8.26
N LEU A 18 4.04 -23.13 -9.56
CA LEU A 18 5.11 -22.30 -10.12
C LEU A 18 5.07 -20.86 -9.60
N ILE A 19 3.90 -20.24 -9.60
CA ILE A 19 3.69 -18.88 -9.07
C ILE A 19 4.08 -18.86 -7.59
N ARG A 20 3.57 -19.80 -6.79
CA ARG A 20 3.87 -19.88 -5.36
C ARG A 20 5.36 -20.02 -5.10
N ARG A 21 6.04 -20.91 -5.84
CA ARG A 21 7.49 -21.16 -5.70
C ARG A 21 8.35 -19.96 -6.06
N ASN A 22 7.98 -19.20 -7.09
CA ASN A 22 8.76 -18.04 -7.53
C ASN A 22 8.52 -16.84 -6.61
N LEU A 23 7.26 -16.56 -6.27
CA LEU A 23 6.92 -15.44 -5.40
C LEU A 23 7.39 -15.65 -3.96
N SER A 24 7.47 -16.90 -3.47
CA SER A 24 8.03 -17.18 -2.14
C SER A 24 9.53 -16.89 -2.02
N ARG A 25 10.25 -16.70 -3.13
CA ARG A 25 11.67 -16.32 -3.13
C ARG A 25 11.86 -14.82 -2.90
N ILE A 26 10.80 -14.04 -3.01
CA ILE A 26 10.88 -12.60 -2.80
C ILE A 26 10.62 -12.32 -1.32
N MET A 27 11.66 -11.85 -0.62
CA MET A 27 11.69 -11.70 0.84
C MET A 27 10.56 -10.81 1.39
N ASP A 28 10.19 -9.78 0.63
CA ASP A 28 9.23 -8.75 1.04
C ASP A 28 7.77 -9.05 0.65
N ILE A 29 7.46 -10.28 0.20
CA ILE A 29 6.11 -10.70 -0.18
C ILE A 29 5.66 -11.91 0.63
N ARG A 30 4.38 -11.90 1.01
CA ARG A 30 3.67 -13.06 1.56
C ARG A 30 2.42 -13.34 0.75
N ILE A 31 2.32 -14.53 0.19
CA ILE A 31 1.14 -14.96 -0.56
C ILE A 31 0.07 -15.36 0.45
N ILE A 32 -1.12 -14.76 0.35
CA ILE A 32 -2.27 -15.11 1.18
C ILE A 32 -3.02 -16.25 0.50
N ASP A 33 -3.40 -16.05 -0.77
CA ASP A 33 -4.14 -17.04 -1.53
C ASP A 33 -3.94 -16.87 -3.04
N ILE A 34 -4.18 -17.95 -3.77
CA ILE A 34 -4.15 -18.00 -5.24
C ILE A 34 -5.41 -18.75 -5.69
N ASP A 35 -6.30 -18.02 -6.33
CA ASP A 35 -7.51 -18.54 -6.96
C ASP A 35 -7.24 -18.78 -8.45
N ILE A 36 -7.27 -20.06 -8.83
CA ILE A 36 -7.02 -20.49 -10.21
C ILE A 36 -8.26 -20.25 -11.07
N GLU A 37 -9.47 -20.42 -10.51
CA GLU A 37 -10.71 -20.37 -11.29
C GLU A 37 -10.95 -18.96 -11.84
N ASN A 38 -10.69 -17.95 -11.01
CA ASN A 38 -10.82 -16.55 -11.39
C ASN A 38 -9.50 -15.92 -11.84
N GLY A 39 -8.38 -16.66 -11.78
CA GLY A 39 -7.04 -16.13 -12.06
C GLY A 39 -6.62 -15.01 -11.12
N LEU A 40 -7.05 -15.06 -9.85
CA LEU A 40 -6.76 -14.03 -8.85
C LEU A 40 -5.62 -14.46 -7.93
N ILE A 41 -4.78 -13.51 -7.55
CA ILE A 41 -3.77 -13.69 -6.51
C ILE A 41 -3.92 -12.62 -5.44
N CYS A 42 -3.90 -13.05 -4.19
CA CYS A 42 -3.90 -12.18 -3.03
C CYS A 42 -2.56 -12.29 -2.31
N PHE A 43 -1.88 -11.17 -2.13
CA PHE A 43 -0.58 -11.14 -1.46
C PHE A 43 -0.36 -9.85 -0.66
N LEU A 44 0.45 -9.98 0.38
CA LEU A 44 1.00 -8.88 1.16
C LEU A 44 2.38 -8.51 0.60
N TYR A 45 2.69 -7.23 0.62
CA TYR A 45 3.99 -6.71 0.22
C TYR A 45 4.42 -5.53 1.10
N ASN A 46 5.72 -5.40 1.31
CA ASN A 46 6.32 -4.41 2.23
C ASN A 46 6.45 -2.99 1.61
N GLY A 47 6.43 -2.86 0.28
CA GLY A 47 6.48 -1.56 -0.39
C GLY A 47 6.52 -1.67 -1.91
N GLN A 48 6.56 -0.52 -2.60
CA GLN A 48 6.45 -0.48 -4.07
C GLN A 48 7.52 -1.31 -4.78
N LYS A 49 8.76 -1.31 -4.28
CA LYS A 49 9.86 -2.12 -4.84
C LYS A 49 9.53 -3.63 -4.84
N ALA A 50 8.87 -4.11 -3.78
CA ALA A 50 8.45 -5.50 -3.69
C ALA A 50 7.34 -5.79 -4.72
N PHE A 51 6.37 -4.88 -4.86
CA PHE A 51 5.32 -5.01 -5.89
C PHE A 51 5.90 -5.04 -7.31
N ASP A 52 6.87 -4.18 -7.61
CA ASP A 52 7.52 -4.16 -8.93
C ASP A 52 8.30 -5.46 -9.20
N GLN A 53 8.91 -6.05 -8.17
CA GLN A 53 9.54 -7.37 -8.27
C GLN A 53 8.51 -8.47 -8.56
N VAL A 54 7.34 -8.46 -7.90
CA VAL A 54 6.24 -9.40 -8.20
C VAL A 54 5.85 -9.28 -9.66
N LYS A 55 5.61 -8.06 -10.14
CA LYS A 55 5.22 -7.80 -11.54
C LYS A 55 6.26 -8.35 -12.53
N LYS A 56 7.55 -8.15 -12.24
CA LYS A 56 8.66 -8.63 -13.06
C LYS A 56 8.76 -10.16 -13.07
N GLU A 57 8.70 -10.81 -11.91
CA GLU A 57 8.78 -12.27 -11.79
C GLU A 57 7.57 -12.96 -12.44
N LEU A 58 6.37 -12.42 -12.24
CA LEU A 58 5.16 -12.92 -12.89
C LEU A 58 5.21 -12.77 -14.42
N GLY A 59 5.74 -11.66 -14.92
CA GLY A 59 6.00 -11.49 -16.35
C GLY A 59 7.00 -12.50 -16.91
N ARG A 60 8.06 -12.82 -16.15
CA ARG A 60 9.10 -13.78 -16.56
C ARG A 60 8.58 -15.21 -16.68
N ILE A 61 7.64 -15.61 -15.83
CA ILE A 61 7.05 -16.96 -15.85
C ILE A 61 5.86 -17.09 -16.82
N GLY A 62 5.48 -16.02 -17.52
CA GLY A 62 4.39 -16.03 -18.49
C GLY A 62 2.99 -15.78 -17.91
N HIS A 63 2.91 -15.31 -16.66
CA HIS A 63 1.66 -15.01 -15.95
C HIS A 63 1.58 -13.53 -15.55
N PRO A 64 1.61 -12.58 -16.50
CA PRO A 64 1.65 -11.15 -16.18
C PRO A 64 0.39 -10.70 -15.44
N ILE A 65 0.55 -9.72 -14.55
CA ILE A 65 -0.55 -9.01 -13.90
C ILE A 65 -1.28 -8.17 -14.95
N GLN A 66 -2.60 -8.30 -15.05
CA GLN A 66 -3.46 -7.43 -15.86
C GLN A 66 -3.94 -6.23 -15.05
N ASN A 67 -4.70 -6.49 -13.98
CA ASN A 67 -5.26 -5.48 -13.10
C ASN A 67 -4.86 -5.77 -11.67
N PHE A 68 -4.79 -4.74 -10.83
CA PHE A 68 -4.56 -4.91 -9.41
C PHE A 68 -5.34 -3.87 -8.63
N THR A 69 -5.83 -4.26 -7.46
CA THR A 69 -6.46 -3.38 -6.48
C THR A 69 -5.64 -3.42 -5.20
N ASN A 70 -5.25 -2.24 -4.73
CA ASN A 70 -4.57 -2.08 -3.46
C ASN A 70 -5.64 -1.97 -2.38
N THR A 71 -5.90 -3.06 -1.66
CA THR A 71 -6.72 -2.99 -0.46
C THR A 71 -5.80 -2.51 0.67
N PHE A 72 -5.78 -1.21 0.89
CA PHE A 72 -5.27 -0.69 2.16
C PHE A 72 -6.25 -1.18 3.23
N PRO A 73 -5.82 -1.82 4.32
CA PRO A 73 -6.65 -1.82 5.51
C PRO A 73 -6.83 -0.34 5.88
N GLU A 74 -8.05 0.17 5.79
CA GLU A 74 -8.42 1.47 6.36
C GLU A 74 -8.42 1.37 7.89
N ASP A 75 -7.28 1.00 8.49
CA ASP A 75 -7.04 1.22 9.91
C ASP A 75 -6.24 2.52 10.05
N THR A 76 -6.81 3.59 9.51
CA THR A 76 -6.50 4.93 9.95
C THR A 76 -7.83 5.65 10.03
N GLU A 77 -8.52 5.45 11.16
CA GLU A 77 -9.30 6.52 11.74
C GLU A 77 -8.38 7.75 11.82
N ARG A 78 -8.36 8.54 10.74
CA ARG A 78 -7.89 9.91 10.83
C ARG A 78 -8.80 10.56 11.86
N PRO A 79 -8.30 11.13 12.97
CA PRO A 79 -9.15 11.98 13.79
C PRO A 79 -9.78 13.02 12.86
N LYS A 80 -11.11 13.09 12.95
CA LYS A 80 -11.94 14.03 12.22
C LYS A 80 -11.29 15.41 12.27
N THR A 81 -11.20 16.04 11.11
CA THR A 81 -10.95 17.46 10.91
C THR A 81 -11.37 18.31 12.14
N PHE A 82 -10.41 18.93 12.82
CA PHE A 82 -10.64 20.24 13.42
C PHE A 82 -10.15 21.26 12.41
N ASP A 83 -11.07 21.72 11.57
CA ASP A 83 -10.85 22.83 10.68
C ASP A 83 -10.59 24.11 11.49
N ALA A 84 -9.54 24.81 11.09
CA ALA A 84 -9.32 26.25 11.19
C ALA A 84 -9.51 26.95 12.56
N ILE A 85 -8.40 27.24 13.23
CA ILE A 85 -8.24 28.58 13.84
C ILE A 85 -7.23 29.34 12.99
N SER A 86 -7.76 30.28 12.21
CA SER A 86 -7.04 31.28 11.45
C SER A 86 -6.09 32.07 12.36
N LEU A 87 -4.78 31.91 12.19
CA LEU A 87 -3.75 32.68 12.90
C LEU A 87 -3.65 34.17 12.47
N SER A 88 -4.64 34.70 11.76
CA SER A 88 -4.63 36.08 11.26
C SER A 88 -5.32 37.12 12.15
N SER A 89 -5.75 36.77 13.38
CA SER A 89 -6.44 37.73 14.28
C SER A 89 -5.73 38.04 15.59
N ILE A 90 -4.43 37.75 15.72
CA ILE A 90 -3.64 38.31 16.84
C ILE A 90 -3.16 39.71 16.46
N GLN A 91 -4.11 40.63 16.32
CA GLN A 91 -3.86 42.05 16.51
C GLN A 91 -4.38 42.43 17.90
N ARG A 92 -3.56 42.21 18.94
CA ARG A 92 -3.65 43.00 20.17
C ARG A 92 -2.25 43.40 20.60
N ALA A 93 -1.99 44.68 20.43
CA ALA A 93 -0.77 45.35 20.78
C ALA A 93 -0.50 45.37 22.30
N ARG A 94 0.78 45.67 22.61
CA ARG A 94 1.34 46.19 23.88
C ARG A 94 1.69 45.14 24.94
N ARG A 95 2.92 45.08 25.52
CA ARG A 95 3.84 46.17 25.91
C ARG A 95 5.30 45.63 26.07
N PRO A 96 6.35 46.42 25.82
CA PRO A 96 7.74 46.04 26.10
C PRO A 96 8.04 46.05 27.61
N TYR A 97 8.94 45.16 28.04
CA TYR A 97 9.29 44.83 29.43
C TYR A 97 10.07 45.90 30.21
N TYR A 98 10.22 47.12 29.68
CA TYR A 98 10.93 48.20 30.36
C TYR A 98 10.01 49.42 30.51
N ALA A 99 9.22 49.45 31.58
CA ALA A 99 8.49 50.64 32.01
C ALA A 99 8.28 50.64 33.54
N MET A 100 9.36 51.01 34.25
CA MET A 100 9.44 51.88 35.43
C MET A 100 8.54 51.68 36.67
N GLY A 101 9.20 51.69 37.83
CA GLY A 101 8.73 52.27 39.11
C GLY A 101 8.69 51.25 40.26
N ARG A 102 9.29 51.47 41.43
CA ARG A 102 9.76 52.71 42.06
C ARG A 102 10.78 52.36 43.15
#